data_AF-A0A2M9JWB1-F1
#
_entry.id   AF-A0A2M9JWB1-F1
#
_cell.length_a   1.000
_cell.length_b   1.000
_cell.length_c   1.000
_cell.angle_alpha   90.00
_cell.angle_beta   90.00
_cell.angle_gamma   90.00
#
_symmetry.space_group_name_H-M   'P 1'
#
loop_
_entity.id
_entity.type
_entity.pdbx_description
1 polymer ?
#
loop_
_entity_poly.entity_id
_entity_poly.type
_entity_poly.pdbx_seq_one_letter_code
_entity_poly.pdbx_strand_id
1 'polypeptide(L)'
;MIALCALALSAATAYVQHRARKRETLGADVTAYFHRTSDFARIKLFDGTVRQAGYHLVIWNHGPAPAERVHLAVVDVEGAVVELADCPPDEFPLQRLDKGARYPVPWIPVSDTHRGARRFTVHLRWQDGNGTQERLLPMRRGQTNV
;
A
#
# COMPACT_ATOMS: atom_id res chain seq x y z
N MET A 1 -48.06 12.45 16.67
CA MET A 1 -47.17 12.54 15.49
C MET A 1 -45.73 12.89 15.83
N ILE A 2 -45.45 13.93 16.62
CA ILE A 2 -44.08 14.38 16.93
C ILE A 2 -43.21 13.27 17.54
N ALA A 3 -43.73 12.48 18.47
CA ALA A 3 -42.99 11.37 19.10
C ALA A 3 -42.60 10.25 18.11
N LEU A 4 -43.45 9.96 17.12
CA LEU A 4 -43.17 8.99 16.06
C LEU A 4 -42.05 9.47 15.14
N CYS A 5 -42.07 10.76 14.76
CA CYS A 5 -41.00 11.36 13.96
C CYS A 5 -39.66 11.37 14.71
N ALA A 6 -39.67 11.67 16.01
CA ALA A 6 -38.46 11.66 16.84
C ALA A 6 -37.87 10.24 16.98
N LEU A 7 -38.72 9.22 17.13
CA LEU A 7 -38.29 7.82 17.19
C LEU A 7 -37.74 7.34 15.84
N ALA A 8 -38.39 7.70 14.74
CA ALA A 8 -37.91 7.39 13.39
C ALA A 8 -36.54 8.02 13.10
N LEU A 9 -36.34 9.29 13.48
CA LEU A 9 -35.05 9.98 13.32
C LEU A 9 -33.95 9.33 14.19
N SER A 10 -34.28 8.95 15.42
CA SER A 10 -33.35 8.29 16.34
C SER A 10 -32.94 6.89 15.84
N ALA A 11 -33.90 6.12 15.32
CA ALA A 11 -33.61 4.81 14.73
C ALA A 11 -32.76 4.94 13.45
N ALA A 12 -33.06 5.91 12.59
CA ALA A 12 -32.29 6.16 11.37
C ALA A 12 -30.84 6.57 11.68
N THR A 13 -30.64 7.48 12.63
CA THR A 13 -29.30 7.91 13.06
C THR A 13 -28.51 6.77 13.69
N ALA A 14 -29.13 5.97 14.58
CA ALA A 14 -28.51 4.80 15.18
C ALA A 14 -28.07 3.77 14.12
N TYR A 15 -28.92 3.50 13.12
CA TYR A 15 -28.58 2.61 12.02
C TYR A 15 -27.40 3.12 11.19
N VAL A 16 -27.39 4.42 10.85
CA VAL A 16 -26.29 5.04 10.10
C VAL A 16 -24.98 4.96 10.89
N GLN A 17 -25.00 5.28 12.18
CA GLN A 17 -23.81 5.19 13.05
C GLN A 17 -23.31 3.76 13.18
N HIS A 18 -24.22 2.79 13.37
CA HIS A 18 -23.86 1.37 13.46
C HIS A 18 -23.20 0.89 12.16
N ARG A 19 -23.78 1.26 11.01
CA ARG A 19 -23.22 0.90 9.70
C ARG A 19 -21.87 1.56 9.45
N ALA A 20 -21.69 2.82 9.86
CA ALA A 20 -20.41 3.52 9.75
C ALA A 20 -19.32 2.84 10.59
N ARG A 21 -19.60 2.55 11.87
CA ARG A 21 -18.67 1.82 12.76
C ARG A 21 -18.29 0.46 12.19
N LYS A 22 -19.27 -0.29 11.67
CA LYS A 22 -19.00 -1.60 11.05
C LYS A 22 -18.04 -1.47 9.87
N ARG A 23 -18.22 -0.46 9.01
CA ARG A 23 -17.30 -0.19 7.90
C ARG A 23 -15.90 0.19 8.39
N GLU A 24 -15.79 1.06 9.40
CA GLU A 24 -14.50 1.43 9.98
C GLU A 24 -13.75 0.22 10.52
N THR A 25 -14.43 -0.72 11.20
CA THR A 25 -13.79 -1.92 11.74
C THR A 25 -13.38 -2.95 10.69
N LEU A 26 -14.02 -2.94 9.52
CA LEU A 26 -13.79 -3.89 8.43
C LEU A 26 -12.85 -3.35 7.35
N GLY A 27 -12.49 -2.07 7.42
CA GLY A 27 -11.59 -1.44 6.47
C GLY A 27 -10.13 -1.77 6.76
N ALA A 28 -9.40 -2.16 5.73
CA ALA A 28 -7.95 -2.12 5.76
C ALA A 28 -7.49 -0.76 5.26
N ASP A 29 -6.31 -0.32 5.70
CA ASP A 29 -5.77 0.97 5.29
C ASP A 29 -4.33 0.78 4.84
N VAL A 30 -4.19 0.46 3.55
CA VAL A 30 -2.90 0.14 2.95
C VAL A 30 -2.26 1.40 2.40
N THR A 31 -1.03 1.66 2.82
CA THR A 31 -0.20 2.76 2.35
C THR A 31 1.18 2.24 1.95
N ALA A 32 1.98 3.10 1.33
CA ALA A 32 3.38 2.83 1.04
C ALA A 32 4.24 4.05 1.38
N TYR A 33 5.46 3.80 1.84
CA TYR A 33 6.44 4.85 2.11
C TYR A 33 7.86 4.35 1.84
N PHE A 34 8.78 5.29 1.59
CA PHE A 34 10.19 4.94 1.48
C PHE A 34 10.84 4.94 2.86
N HIS A 35 11.47 3.83 3.19
CA HIS A 35 12.31 3.72 4.38
C HIS A 35 13.76 3.56 3.97
N ARG A 36 14.63 4.40 4.52
CA ARG A 36 16.08 4.26 4.38
C ARG A 36 16.60 3.42 5.54
N THR A 37 17.22 2.29 5.24
CA THR A 37 17.86 1.44 6.25
C THR A 37 19.32 1.86 6.43
N SER A 38 19.86 1.72 7.65
CA SER A 38 21.30 1.90 7.93
C SER A 38 22.13 0.79 7.30
N ASP A 39 21.58 -0.42 7.29
CA ASP A 39 22.18 -1.60 6.69
C ASP A 39 21.66 -1.77 5.26
N PHE A 40 22.59 -1.85 4.31
CA PHE A 40 22.26 -2.07 2.92
C PHE A 40 21.85 -3.53 2.70
N ALA A 41 20.64 -3.76 2.20
CA ALA A 41 20.20 -5.09 1.80
C ALA A 41 21.01 -5.55 0.58
N ARG A 42 21.68 -6.69 0.67
CA ARG A 42 22.44 -7.29 -0.44
C ARG A 42 21.51 -8.21 -1.22
N ILE A 43 21.25 -7.88 -2.46
CA ILE A 43 20.34 -8.58 -3.34
C ILE A 43 21.15 -9.20 -4.46
N LYS A 44 20.95 -10.50 -4.69
CA LYS A 44 21.50 -11.18 -5.84
C LYS A 44 20.47 -11.16 -6.95
N LEU A 45 20.78 -10.44 -8.03
CA LEU A 45 19.94 -10.37 -9.21
C LEU A 45 19.99 -11.67 -10.01
N PHE A 46 19.04 -11.85 -10.94
CA PHE A 46 18.96 -13.02 -11.83
C PHE A 46 20.21 -13.22 -12.70
N ASP A 47 20.93 -12.15 -13.03
CA ASP A 47 22.20 -12.18 -13.77
C ASP A 47 23.42 -12.56 -12.90
N GLY A 48 23.20 -12.80 -11.60
CA GLY A 48 24.25 -13.10 -10.62
C GLY A 48 24.91 -11.87 -10.01
N THR A 49 24.60 -10.66 -10.47
CA THR A 49 25.12 -9.41 -9.93
C THR A 49 24.58 -9.19 -8.51
N VAL A 50 25.46 -8.85 -7.57
CA VAL A 50 25.04 -8.44 -6.23
C VAL A 50 24.91 -6.93 -6.18
N ARG A 51 23.71 -6.44 -5.92
CA ARG A 51 23.43 -5.02 -5.69
C ARG A 51 23.07 -4.75 -4.23
N GLN A 52 23.25 -3.51 -3.82
CA GLN A 52 22.94 -3.05 -2.46
C GLN A 52 21.78 -2.05 -2.50
N ALA A 53 20.69 -2.36 -1.80
CA ALA A 53 19.57 -1.44 -1.61
C ALA A 53 19.71 -0.69 -0.28
N GLY A 54 19.86 0.63 -0.35
CA GLY A 54 19.80 1.50 0.84
C GLY A 54 18.41 2.03 1.15
N TYR A 55 17.45 1.82 0.24
CA TYR A 55 16.05 2.22 0.38
C TYR A 55 15.15 1.01 0.18
N HIS A 56 14.06 0.97 0.93
CA HIS A 56 12.99 0.01 0.81
C HIS A 56 11.68 0.76 0.58
N LEU A 57 10.89 0.30 -0.38
CA LEU A 57 9.49 0.66 -0.49
C LEU A 57 8.71 -0.23 0.47
N VAL A 58 8.20 0.35 1.56
CA VAL A 58 7.48 -0.40 2.59
C VAL A 58 5.99 -0.24 2.35
N ILE A 59 5.31 -1.34 2.06
CA ILE A 59 3.85 -1.41 2.06
C ILE A 59 3.41 -1.66 3.50
N TRP A 60 2.45 -0.89 3.99
CA TRP A 60 2.00 -0.97 5.37
C TRP A 60 0.48 -0.94 5.44
N ASN A 61 -0.11 -1.92 6.11
CA ASN A 61 -1.51 -1.87 6.49
C ASN A 61 -1.62 -1.28 7.91
N HIS A 62 -2.04 -0.02 8.00
CA HIS A 62 -2.30 0.65 9.27
C HIS A 62 -3.78 0.62 9.69
N GLY A 63 -4.63 -0.05 8.90
CA GLY A 63 -6.05 -0.21 9.16
C GLY A 63 -6.35 -1.29 10.21
N PRO A 64 -7.57 -1.28 10.77
CA PRO A 64 -7.98 -2.25 11.78
C PRO A 64 -8.27 -3.67 11.23
N ALA A 65 -8.45 -3.84 9.92
CA ALA A 65 -8.71 -5.13 9.28
C ALA A 65 -7.52 -5.58 8.38
N PRO A 66 -7.38 -6.89 8.11
CA PRO A 66 -6.42 -7.37 7.11
C PRO A 66 -6.79 -6.91 5.70
N ALA A 67 -5.79 -6.66 4.87
CA ALA A 67 -5.95 -6.46 3.44
C ALA A 67 -5.66 -7.77 2.69
N GLU A 68 -6.47 -8.11 1.71
CA GLU A 68 -6.33 -9.30 0.88
C GLU A 68 -6.03 -8.91 -0.57
N ARG A 69 -5.37 -9.80 -1.31
CA ARG A 69 -5.02 -9.59 -2.73
C ARG A 69 -4.41 -8.21 -2.98
N VAL A 70 -3.38 -7.85 -2.20
CA VAL A 70 -2.73 -6.55 -2.30
C VAL A 70 -1.87 -6.55 -3.55
N HIS A 71 -2.26 -5.75 -4.54
CA HIS A 71 -1.50 -5.47 -5.73
C HIS A 71 -0.64 -4.22 -5.54
N LEU A 72 0.58 -4.27 -6.09
CA LEU A 72 1.51 -3.16 -6.16
C LEU A 72 1.87 -2.94 -7.63
N ALA A 73 1.77 -1.70 -8.09
CA ALA A 73 2.46 -1.24 -9.27
C ALA A 73 3.17 0.07 -8.97
N VAL A 74 4.38 0.23 -9.50
CA VAL A 74 5.13 1.47 -9.40
C VAL A 74 5.27 2.03 -10.80
N VAL A 75 4.86 3.27 -11.00
CA VAL A 75 5.00 3.97 -12.28
C VAL A 75 5.90 5.18 -12.13
N ASP A 76 6.65 5.49 -13.17
CA ASP A 76 7.45 6.71 -13.23
C ASP A 76 6.60 7.94 -13.56
N VAL A 77 7.26 9.07 -13.84
CA VAL A 77 6.58 10.34 -14.18
C VAL A 77 5.98 10.34 -15.59
N GLU A 78 6.40 9.42 -16.45
CA GLU A 78 5.92 9.25 -17.83
C GLU A 78 4.81 8.19 -17.89
N GLY A 79 4.55 7.48 -16.79
CA GLY A 79 3.55 6.42 -16.68
C GLY A 79 4.10 5.03 -17.00
N ALA A 80 5.40 4.88 -17.22
CA ALA A 80 6.04 3.59 -17.44
C ALA A 80 6.15 2.81 -16.13
N VAL A 81 5.86 1.49 -16.18
CA VAL A 81 5.98 0.61 -15.02
C VAL A 81 7.46 0.41 -14.67
N VAL A 82 7.79 0.64 -13.40
CA VAL A 82 9.13 0.43 -12.84
C VAL A 82 9.21 -0.98 -12.27
N GLU A 83 9.88 -1.87 -12.98
CA GLU A 83 10.18 -3.21 -12.48
C GLU A 83 11.28 -3.15 -11.41
N LEU A 84 11.03 -3.84 -10.29
CA LEU A 84 11.97 -3.95 -9.18
C LEU A 84 12.66 -5.32 -9.23
N ALA A 85 13.98 -5.30 -9.07
CA ALA A 85 14.82 -6.44 -9.38
C ALA A 85 14.74 -7.59 -8.36
N ASP A 86 14.21 -7.31 -7.15
CA ASP A 86 13.97 -8.29 -6.08
C ASP A 86 12.48 -8.44 -5.77
N CYS A 87 11.63 -8.19 -6.78
CA CYS A 87 10.18 -8.31 -6.69
C CYS A 87 9.72 -9.09 -7.92
N PRO A 88 9.68 -10.43 -7.87
CA PRO A 88 9.31 -11.21 -9.04
C PRO A 88 7.83 -10.97 -9.38
N PRO A 89 7.45 -11.14 -10.66
CA PRO A 89 6.12 -10.77 -11.15
C PRO A 89 4.97 -11.58 -10.52
N ASP A 90 5.27 -12.72 -9.89
CA ASP A 90 4.32 -13.59 -9.18
C ASP A 90 4.21 -13.28 -7.68
N GLU A 91 5.05 -12.39 -7.14
CA GLU A 91 4.97 -11.97 -5.73
C GLU A 91 3.69 -11.17 -5.45
N PHE A 92 3.23 -10.41 -6.44
CA PHE A 92 2.00 -9.64 -6.37
C PHE A 92 0.90 -10.28 -7.26
N PRO A 93 -0.34 -10.41 -6.74
CA PRO A 93 -0.82 -9.87 -5.48
C PRO A 93 -0.32 -10.64 -4.25
N LEU A 94 0.09 -9.90 -3.21
CA LEU A 94 0.26 -10.48 -1.89
C LEU A 94 -1.09 -11.00 -1.43
N GLN A 95 -1.15 -12.28 -1.08
CA GLN A 95 -2.41 -12.93 -0.72
C GLN A 95 -3.08 -12.21 0.46
N ARG A 96 -2.27 -11.81 1.45
CA ARG A 96 -2.76 -11.16 2.66
C ARG A 96 -1.69 -10.28 3.31
N LEU A 97 -2.12 -9.12 3.81
CA LEU A 97 -1.34 -8.22 4.63
C LEU A 97 -2.12 -7.93 5.92
N ASP A 98 -1.68 -8.54 7.02
CA ASP A 98 -2.38 -8.46 8.31
C ASP A 98 -2.41 -7.03 8.89
N LYS A 99 -3.28 -6.83 9.87
CA LYS A 99 -3.38 -5.57 10.63
C LYS A 99 -2.01 -5.19 11.20
N GLY A 100 -1.54 -3.98 10.88
CA GLY A 100 -0.26 -3.45 11.35
C GLY A 100 0.96 -4.02 10.64
N ALA A 101 0.80 -5.01 9.76
CA ALA A 101 1.90 -5.68 9.09
C ALA A 101 2.55 -4.76 8.05
N ARG A 102 3.88 -4.88 7.97
CA ARG A 102 4.73 -4.14 7.03
C ARG A 102 5.41 -5.14 6.11
N TYR A 103 5.43 -4.80 4.83
CA TYR A 103 6.05 -5.60 3.80
C TYR A 103 7.09 -4.74 3.05
N PRO A 104 8.39 -4.88 3.39
CA PRO A 104 9.46 -4.12 2.77
C PRO A 104 9.87 -4.74 1.42
N VAL A 105 9.80 -3.95 0.35
CA VAL A 105 10.31 -4.30 -0.97
C VAL A 105 11.59 -3.50 -1.22
N PRO A 106 12.74 -4.14 -1.47
CA PRO A 106 13.97 -3.41 -1.73
C PRO A 106 13.90 -2.56 -3.01
N TRP A 107 14.32 -1.30 -2.92
CA TRP A 107 14.25 -0.38 -4.07
C TRP A 107 15.48 -0.52 -4.97
N ILE A 108 15.39 -1.45 -5.93
CA ILE A 108 16.37 -1.59 -7.01
C ILE A 108 15.64 -1.71 -8.34
N PRO A 109 15.50 -0.62 -9.12
CA PRO A 109 14.97 -0.71 -10.48
C PRO A 109 15.83 -1.63 -11.35
N VAL A 110 15.18 -2.43 -12.19
CA VAL A 110 15.86 -3.32 -13.15
C VAL A 110 16.59 -2.50 -14.22
N SER A 111 15.89 -1.52 -14.81
CA SER A 111 16.45 -0.68 -15.87
C SER A 111 17.27 0.50 -15.34
N ASP A 112 18.31 0.86 -16.09
CA ASP A 112 19.16 2.00 -15.75
C ASP A 112 18.46 3.35 -15.98
N THR A 113 17.42 3.39 -16.81
CA THR A 113 16.59 4.58 -17.06
C THR A 113 15.97 5.14 -15.78
N HIS A 114 15.65 4.28 -14.81
CA HIS A 114 15.02 4.68 -13.55
C HIS A 114 16.00 4.81 -12.37
N ARG A 115 17.31 4.53 -12.56
CA ARG A 115 18.32 4.53 -11.48
C ARG A 115 18.48 5.92 -10.82
N GLY A 116 18.38 6.98 -11.63
CA GLY A 116 18.43 8.38 -11.19
C GLY A 116 17.08 8.98 -10.78
N ALA A 117 15.97 8.35 -11.18
CA ALA A 117 14.64 8.89 -10.95
C ALA A 117 14.37 9.10 -9.45
N ARG A 118 13.71 10.21 -9.15
CA ARG A 118 13.38 10.60 -7.77
C ARG A 118 11.90 10.63 -7.50
N ARG A 119 11.04 10.65 -8.52
CA ARG A 119 9.59 10.76 -8.40
C ARG A 119 8.96 9.56 -9.06
N PHE A 120 7.97 8.99 -8.41
CA PHE A 120 7.25 7.80 -8.84
C PHE A 120 5.85 7.86 -8.25
N THR A 121 4.90 7.15 -8.84
CA THR A 121 3.57 6.95 -8.25
C THR A 121 3.41 5.48 -7.91
N VAL A 122 3.05 5.19 -6.67
CA VAL A 122 2.76 3.84 -6.22
C VAL A 122 1.25 3.63 -6.28
N HIS A 123 0.84 2.63 -7.06
CA HIS A 123 -0.53 2.22 -7.24
C HIS A 123 -0.75 0.98 -6.37
N LEU A 124 -1.58 1.14 -5.35
CA LEU A 124 -1.97 0.06 -4.44
C LEU A 124 -3.43 -0.27 -4.70
N ARG A 125 -3.73 -1.56 -4.80
CA ARG A 125 -5.11 -2.04 -4.86
C ARG A 125 -5.24 -3.25 -3.95
N TRP A 126 -6.28 -3.31 -3.14
CA TRP A 126 -6.51 -4.42 -2.22
C TRP A 126 -8.00 -4.72 -2.08
N GLN A 127 -8.31 -5.83 -1.41
CA GLN A 127 -9.64 -6.20 -0.99
C GLN A 127 -9.71 -6.22 0.54
N ASP A 128 -10.80 -5.71 1.09
CA ASP A 128 -11.08 -5.77 2.53
C ASP A 128 -12.56 -6.08 2.77
N GLY A 129 -13.00 -6.04 4.03
CA GLY A 129 -14.40 -6.33 4.38
C GLY A 129 -15.41 -5.32 3.82
N ASN A 130 -14.95 -4.23 3.19
CA ASN A 130 -15.77 -3.24 2.51
C ASN A 130 -15.73 -3.35 0.98
N GLY A 131 -14.92 -4.25 0.41
CA GLY A 131 -14.83 -4.49 -1.03
C GLY A 131 -13.43 -4.22 -1.58
N THR A 132 -13.36 -3.83 -2.86
CA THR A 132 -12.08 -3.48 -3.50
C THR A 132 -11.77 -2.01 -3.27
N GLN A 133 -10.55 -1.72 -2.85
CA GLN A 133 -10.02 -0.40 -2.59
C GLN A 133 -8.81 -0.13 -3.49
N GLU A 134 -8.56 1.14 -3.78
CA GLU A 134 -7.41 1.59 -4.56
C GLU A 134 -6.84 2.88 -3.98
N ARG A 135 -5.52 3.03 -4.06
CA ARG A 135 -4.81 4.24 -3.62
C ARG A 135 -3.63 4.53 -4.54
N LEU A 136 -3.55 5.78 -4.97
CA LEU A 136 -2.43 6.33 -5.72
C LEU A 136 -1.59 7.21 -4.80
N LEU A 137 -0.31 6.88 -4.67
CA LEU A 137 0.63 7.54 -3.78
C LEU A 137 1.75 8.17 -4.59
N PRO A 138 1.72 9.49 -4.87
CA PRO A 138 2.85 10.18 -5.44
C PRO A 138 3.98 10.20 -4.39
N MET A 139 5.11 9.61 -4.75
CA MET A 139 6.24 9.39 -3.86
C MET A 139 7.51 10.01 -4.41
N ARG A 140 8.40 10.38 -3.48
CA ARG A 140 9.72 10.90 -3.81
C ARG A 140 10.81 10.16 -3.04
N ARG A 141 11.81 9.64 -3.74
CA ARG A 141 13.00 9.04 -3.12
C ARG A 141 13.73 10.10 -2.29
N GLY A 142 13.95 9.79 -1.00
CA GLY A 142 14.53 10.71 -0.03
C GLY A 142 13.52 11.54 0.76
N GLN A 143 12.22 11.41 0.47
CA GLN A 143 11.15 11.93 1.32
C GLN A 143 10.62 10.80 2.20
N THR A 144 11.06 10.78 3.46
CA THR A 144 10.44 9.98 4.52
C THR A 144 9.26 10.77 5.04
N ASN A 145 8.06 10.53 4.49
CA ASN A 145 6.83 10.90 5.20
C ASN A 145 6.58 9.76 6.19
N VAL A 146 6.86 10.03 7.47
CA VAL A 146 6.42 9.20 8.59
C VAL A 146 5.18 9.86 9.18
#